data_AF-A0A840QGZ0-F1
#
_entry.id   AF-A0A840QGZ0-F1
#
_cell.length_a   1.000
_cell.length_b   1.000
_cell.length_c   1.000
_cell.angle_alpha   90.00
_cell.angle_beta   90.00
_cell.angle_gamma   90.00
#
_symmetry.space_group_name_H-M   'P 1'
#
loop_
_entity.id
_entity.type
_entity.pdbx_description
1 polymer ?
#
loop_
_entity_poly.entity_id
_entity_poly.type
_entity_poly.pdbx_seq_one_letter_code
_entity_poly.pdbx_strand_id
1 'polypeptide(L)'
;MAIFLMEFIRNKTLTYKLSIFHHIDLLFPRYIKRSTLKRVDLFVEVADESQNKINELNVKKSELKATLQVNDFSEEIEKVKKVLHRFFPFEEVTNEMLHYLVERIDVKKDGTPIIKYRHSILFN
;
A
#
# COMPACT_ATOMS: atom_id res chain seq x y z
N MET A 1 -8.07 30.47 74.55
CA MET A 1 -8.86 29.21 74.57
C MET A 1 -9.09 28.64 73.16
N ALA A 2 -9.51 29.44 72.16
CA ALA A 2 -9.74 28.96 70.78
C ALA A 2 -8.50 28.40 70.05
N ILE A 3 -7.30 28.96 70.29
CA ILE A 3 -6.04 28.50 69.67
C ILE A 3 -5.70 27.06 70.09
N PHE A 4 -5.92 26.72 71.37
CA PHE A 4 -5.62 25.39 71.91
C PHE A 4 -6.56 24.31 71.34
N LEU A 5 -7.83 24.66 71.12
CA LEU A 5 -8.83 23.80 70.48
C LEU A 5 -8.48 23.54 69.00
N MET A 6 -8.04 24.57 68.28
CA MET A 6 -7.59 24.43 66.89
C MET A 6 -6.34 23.55 66.79
N GLU A 7 -5.39 23.69 67.71
CA GLU A 7 -4.18 22.86 67.73
C GLU A 7 -4.48 21.40 68.08
N PHE A 8 -5.41 21.15 69.00
CA PHE A 8 -5.88 19.82 69.35
C PHE A 8 -6.59 19.12 68.18
N ILE A 9 -7.47 19.82 67.45
CA ILE A 9 -8.16 19.29 66.27
C ILE A 9 -7.15 19.03 65.14
N ARG A 10 -6.17 19.93 64.94
CA ARG A 10 -5.10 19.74 63.95
C ARG A 10 -4.23 18.53 64.27
N ASN A 11 -3.88 18.31 65.54
CA ASN A 11 -3.08 17.17 65.97
C ASN A 11 -3.88 15.85 65.86
N LYS A 12 -5.17 15.86 66.22
CA LYS A 12 -6.09 14.72 66.00
C LYS A 12 -6.21 14.38 64.52
N THR A 13 -6.40 15.36 63.65
CA THR A 13 -6.52 15.11 62.20
C THR A 13 -5.21 14.62 61.57
N LEU A 14 -4.05 15.12 62.02
CA LEU A 14 -2.73 14.59 61.63
C LEU A 14 -2.52 13.15 62.09
N THR A 15 -2.90 12.82 63.33
CA THR A 15 -2.79 11.46 63.86
C THR A 15 -3.73 10.49 63.16
N TYR A 16 -4.97 10.88 62.86
CA TYR A 16 -5.88 10.08 62.03
C TYR A 16 -5.35 9.90 60.60
N LYS A 17 -4.81 10.96 59.97
CA LYS A 17 -4.19 10.85 58.64
C LYS A 17 -3.00 9.91 58.64
N LEU A 18 -2.10 9.99 59.63
CA LEU A 18 -0.96 9.07 59.76
C LEU A 18 -1.42 7.63 60.01
N SER A 19 -2.43 7.43 60.86
CA SER A 19 -2.98 6.12 61.16
C SER A 19 -3.63 5.48 59.93
N ILE A 20 -4.39 6.25 59.15
CA ILE A 20 -4.97 5.79 57.88
C ILE A 20 -3.87 5.47 56.87
N PHE A 21 -2.84 6.31 56.73
CA PHE A 21 -1.72 6.03 55.83
C PHE A 21 -1.00 4.74 56.22
N HIS A 22 -0.75 4.54 57.51
CA HIS A 22 -0.11 3.34 58.02
C HIS A 22 -0.99 2.09 57.83
N HIS A 23 -2.31 2.22 58.00
CA HIS A 23 -3.24 1.13 57.70
C HIS A 23 -3.36 0.83 56.21
N ILE A 24 -3.34 1.82 55.34
CA ILE A 24 -3.31 1.62 53.89
C ILE A 24 -2.02 0.89 53.47
N ASP A 25 -0.86 1.29 54.01
CA ASP A 25 0.41 0.60 53.76
C ASP A 25 0.44 -0.84 54.30
N LEU A 26 -0.32 -1.13 55.37
CA LEU A 26 -0.51 -2.48 55.90
C LEU A 26 -1.52 -3.31 55.07
N LEU A 27 -2.51 -2.66 54.45
CA LEU A 27 -3.48 -3.27 53.54
C LEU A 27 -2.88 -3.61 52.17
N PHE A 28 -1.79 -2.94 51.77
CA PHE A 28 -1.01 -3.25 50.57
C PHE A 28 0.39 -3.77 50.89
N PRO A 29 0.52 -5.06 51.21
CA PRO A 29 1.79 -5.68 51.49
C PRO A 29 2.86 -5.38 50.42
N ARG A 30 4.13 -5.23 50.85
CA ARG A 30 5.27 -4.95 49.97
C ARG A 30 5.37 -5.87 48.74
N TYR A 31 4.89 -7.12 48.85
CA TYR A 31 4.84 -8.07 47.75
C TYR A 31 3.82 -7.68 46.66
N ILE A 32 2.66 -7.13 47.04
CA ILE A 32 1.65 -6.64 46.08
C ILE A 32 2.23 -5.47 45.29
N LYS A 33 2.86 -4.50 45.98
CA LYS A 33 3.49 -3.33 45.34
C LYS A 33 4.64 -3.69 44.39
N ARG A 34 5.46 -4.69 44.74
CA ARG A 34 6.53 -5.21 43.86
C ARG A 34 5.95 -5.94 42.64
N SER A 35 4.89 -6.73 42.83
CA SER A 35 4.23 -7.44 41.73
C SER A 35 3.53 -6.48 40.75
N THR A 36 2.95 -5.39 41.25
CA THR A 36 2.37 -4.34 40.40
C THR A 36 3.45 -3.56 39.65
N LEU A 37 4.57 -3.21 40.29
CA LEU A 37 5.69 -2.56 39.59
C LEU A 37 6.23 -3.43 38.46
N LYS A 38 6.54 -4.71 38.74
CA LYS A 38 7.03 -5.65 37.73
C LYS A 38 6.08 -5.81 36.54
N ARG A 39 4.76 -5.77 36.79
CA ARG A 39 3.77 -5.81 35.70
C ARG A 39 3.79 -4.54 34.85
N VAL A 40 3.91 -3.37 35.49
CA VAL A 40 4.03 -2.09 34.77
C VAL A 40 5.31 -2.06 33.93
N ASP A 41 6.44 -2.48 34.49
CA ASP A 41 7.72 -2.55 33.77
C ASP A 41 7.62 -3.47 32.53
N LEU A 42 6.97 -4.64 32.69
CA LEU A 42 6.72 -5.56 31.58
C LEU A 42 5.82 -4.96 30.49
N PHE A 43 4.77 -4.21 30.86
CA PHE A 43 3.92 -3.55 29.88
C PHE A 43 4.64 -2.45 29.11
N VAL A 44 5.54 -1.71 29.77
CA VAL A 44 6.39 -0.70 29.13
C VAL A 44 7.33 -1.36 28.13
N GLU A 45 7.99 -2.45 28.52
CA GLU A 45 8.90 -3.19 27.64
C GLU A 45 8.17 -3.73 26.38
N VAL A 46 6.98 -4.32 26.56
CA VAL A 46 6.15 -4.80 25.44
C VAL A 46 5.67 -3.65 24.56
N ALA A 47 5.33 -2.49 25.13
CA ALA A 47 4.93 -1.32 24.37
C ALA A 47 6.09 -0.76 23.54
N ASP A 48 7.30 -0.70 24.11
CA ASP A 48 8.50 -0.25 23.42
C ASP A 48 8.89 -1.21 22.29
N GLU A 49 8.84 -2.52 22.53
CA GLU A 49 9.09 -3.54 21.49
C GLU A 49 8.06 -3.43 20.35
N SER A 50 6.78 -3.24 20.70
CA SER A 50 5.71 -3.05 19.71
C SER A 50 5.93 -1.79 18.88
N GLN A 51 6.32 -0.68 19.51
CA GLN A 51 6.60 0.58 18.83
C GLN A 51 7.80 0.46 17.89
N ASN A 52 8.85 -0.25 18.30
CA ASN A 52 9.99 -0.56 17.44
C ASN A 52 9.57 -1.40 16.23
N LYS A 53 8.70 -2.39 16.44
CA LYS A 53 8.17 -3.22 15.34
C LYS A 53 7.34 -2.41 14.34
N ILE A 54 6.51 -1.48 14.84
CA ILE A 54 5.73 -0.56 13.99
C ILE A 54 6.66 0.31 13.15
N ASN A 55 7.73 0.83 13.75
CA ASN A 55 8.70 1.66 13.05
C ASN A 55 9.44 0.85 11.95
N GLU A 56 9.90 -0.37 12.25
CA GLU A 56 10.50 -1.27 11.26
C GLU A 56 9.55 -1.56 10.09
N LEU A 57 8.29 -1.86 10.38
CA LEU A 57 7.28 -2.15 9.36
C LEU A 57 6.97 -0.92 8.50
N ASN A 58 6.95 0.27 9.08
CA ASN A 58 6.76 1.52 8.34
C ASN A 58 7.93 1.82 7.40
N VAL A 59 9.17 1.57 7.83
CA VAL A 59 10.36 1.70 6.97
C VAL A 59 10.25 0.73 5.79
N LYS A 60 10.03 -0.56 6.05
CA LYS A 60 9.85 -1.56 4.98
C LYS A 60 8.71 -1.20 4.03
N LYS A 61 7.58 -0.72 4.55
CA LYS A 61 6.44 -0.27 3.74
C LYS A 61 6.85 0.89 2.83
N SER A 62 7.62 1.84 3.33
CA SER A 62 8.09 2.99 2.52
C SER A 62 9.07 2.55 1.43
N GLU A 63 9.99 1.63 1.73
CA GLU A 63 10.93 1.05 0.78
C GLU A 63 10.19 0.28 -0.34
N LEU A 64 9.27 -0.63 0.03
CA LEU A 64 8.45 -1.37 -0.93
C LEU A 64 7.60 -0.43 -1.79
N LYS A 65 7.02 0.62 -1.20
CA LYS A 65 6.25 1.62 -1.95
C LYS A 65 7.13 2.37 -2.94
N ALA A 66 8.35 2.74 -2.54
CA ALA A 66 9.31 3.36 -3.43
C ALA A 66 9.71 2.41 -4.58
N THR A 67 9.93 1.12 -4.32
CA THR A 67 10.21 0.12 -5.36
C THR A 67 9.03 -0.08 -6.32
N LEU A 68 7.79 -0.07 -5.81
CA LEU A 68 6.59 -0.20 -6.64
C LEU A 68 6.35 1.03 -7.53
N GLN A 69 6.81 2.22 -7.12
CA GLN A 69 6.74 3.42 -7.96
C GLN A 69 7.72 3.40 -9.14
N VAL A 70 8.70 2.49 -9.17
CA VAL A 70 9.76 2.53 -10.18
C VAL A 70 9.27 2.16 -11.57
N ASN A 71 8.13 1.48 -11.73
CA ASN A 71 7.87 0.79 -13.00
C ASN A 71 6.39 0.73 -13.36
N ASP A 72 5.87 1.86 -13.84
CA ASP A 72 4.61 1.92 -14.59
C ASP A 72 4.79 1.39 -16.03
N PHE A 73 5.47 0.24 -16.16
CA PHE A 73 5.74 -0.47 -17.42
C PHE A 73 4.46 -0.79 -18.19
N SER A 74 3.30 -0.71 -17.53
CA SER A 74 1.99 -0.81 -18.15
C SER A 74 1.85 0.19 -19.32
N GLU A 75 2.35 1.41 -19.17
CA GLU A 75 2.24 2.43 -20.21
C GLU A 75 3.18 2.16 -21.39
N GLU A 76 4.41 1.70 -21.13
CA GLU A 76 5.35 1.30 -22.18
C GLU A 76 4.91 0.02 -22.91
N ILE A 77 4.38 -0.97 -22.18
CA ILE A 77 3.83 -2.20 -22.76
C ILE A 77 2.64 -1.87 -23.66
N GLU A 78 1.77 -0.94 -23.25
CA GLU A 78 0.63 -0.52 -24.07
C GLU A 78 1.07 0.23 -25.34
N LYS A 79 2.13 1.04 -25.27
CA LYS A 79 2.76 1.67 -26.45
C LYS A 79 3.31 0.62 -27.41
N VAL A 80 4.02 -0.38 -26.92
CA VAL A 80 4.57 -1.49 -27.74
C VAL A 80 3.46 -2.30 -28.39
N LYS A 81 2.40 -2.63 -27.64
CA LYS A 81 1.23 -3.36 -28.14
C LYS A 81 0.54 -2.62 -29.29
N LYS A 82 0.36 -1.30 -29.18
CA LYS A 82 -0.20 -0.47 -30.25
C LYS A 82 0.67 -0.45 -31.51
N VAL A 83 1.99 -0.41 -31.34
CA VAL A 83 2.92 -0.46 -32.47
C VAL A 83 2.84 -1.81 -33.17
N LEU A 84 2.86 -2.92 -32.42
CA LEU A 84 2.73 -4.26 -32.98
C LEU A 84 1.40 -4.46 -33.71
N HIS A 85 0.30 -3.92 -33.20
CA HIS A 85 -1.00 -3.99 -33.87
C HIS A 85 -1.03 -3.28 -35.24
N ARG A 86 -0.16 -2.31 -35.49
CA ARG A 86 -0.04 -1.67 -36.83
C ARG A 86 0.66 -2.57 -37.85
N PHE A 87 1.46 -3.54 -37.38
CA PHE A 87 2.19 -4.48 -38.21
C PHE A 87 1.51 -5.85 -38.32
N PHE A 88 0.41 -6.06 -37.59
CA PHE A 88 -0.45 -7.21 -37.85
C PHE A 88 -0.94 -7.13 -39.30
N PRO A 89 -0.83 -8.22 -40.07
CA PRO A 89 -1.30 -8.23 -41.45
C PRO A 89 -2.77 -7.85 -41.48
N PHE A 90 -3.14 -6.98 -42.42
CA PHE A 90 -4.54 -6.66 -42.68
C PHE A 90 -5.30 -7.96 -42.90
N GLU A 91 -6.20 -8.32 -41.97
CA GLU A 91 -6.99 -9.55 -42.05
C GLU A 91 -7.93 -9.54 -43.27
N GLU A 92 -8.25 -8.34 -43.77
CA GLU A 92 -9.06 -8.14 -44.97
C GLU A 92 -8.43 -7.09 -45.90
N VAL A 93 -8.43 -7.40 -47.20
CA VAL A 93 -8.06 -6.45 -48.24
C VAL A 93 -9.24 -5.49 -48.44
N THR A 94 -9.06 -4.21 -48.14
CA THR A 94 -10.12 -3.21 -48.35
C THR A 94 -10.32 -2.92 -49.83
N ASN A 95 -11.49 -2.40 -50.20
CA ASN A 95 -11.78 -2.05 -51.58
C ASN A 95 -10.84 -0.94 -52.10
N GLU A 96 -10.46 0.03 -51.25
CA GLU A 96 -9.45 1.03 -51.62
C GLU A 96 -8.11 0.37 -51.94
N MET A 97 -7.67 -0.62 -51.15
CA MET A 97 -6.44 -1.37 -51.42
C MET A 97 -6.52 -2.13 -52.75
N LEU A 98 -7.67 -2.73 -53.08
CA LEU A 98 -7.89 -3.37 -54.38
C LEU A 98 -7.77 -2.37 -55.54
N HIS A 99 -8.32 -1.17 -55.40
CA HIS A 99 -8.18 -0.10 -56.40
C HIS A 99 -6.73 0.33 -56.62
N TYR A 100 -5.90 0.29 -55.57
CA TYR A 100 -4.46 0.53 -55.69
C TYR A 100 -3.72 -0.65 -56.33
N LEU A 101 -4.12 -1.88 -56.04
CA LEU A 101 -3.47 -3.09 -56.56
C LEU A 101 -3.80 -3.36 -58.02
N VAL A 102 -5.03 -3.07 -58.46
CA VAL A 102 -5.49 -3.32 -59.83
C VAL A 102 -5.07 -2.17 -60.75
N GLU A 103 -4.40 -2.53 -61.85
CA GLU A 103 -4.05 -1.61 -62.92
C GLU A 103 -5.20 -1.49 -63.92
N ARG A 104 -5.71 -2.63 -64.37
CA ARG A 104 -6.74 -2.71 -65.41
C ARG A 104 -7.45 -4.05 -65.38
N ILE A 105 -8.73 -4.06 -65.75
CA ILE A 105 -9.52 -5.26 -65.97
C ILE A 105 -9.84 -5.34 -67.47
N ASP A 106 -9.44 -6.43 -68.11
CA ASP A 106 -9.80 -6.74 -69.50
C ASP A 106 -10.84 -7.87 -69.52
N VAL A 107 -11.72 -7.90 -70.52
CA VAL A 107 -12.73 -8.95 -70.67
C VAL A 107 -12.45 -9.73 -71.94
N LYS A 108 -12.31 -11.05 -71.82
CA LYS A 108 -12.13 -11.96 -72.95
C LYS A 108 -13.42 -12.07 -73.78
N LYS A 109 -13.29 -12.57 -75.00
CA LYS A 109 -14.43 -12.83 -75.90
C LYS A 109 -15.46 -13.81 -75.32
N ASP A 110 -15.05 -14.65 -74.37
CA ASP A 110 -15.91 -15.61 -73.65
C ASP A 110 -16.59 -15.00 -72.41
N GLY A 111 -16.39 -13.69 -72.15
CA GLY A 111 -16.92 -12.99 -70.98
C GLY A 111 -16.07 -13.11 -69.72
N THR A 112 -14.95 -13.84 -69.75
CA THR A 112 -14.09 -14.03 -68.57
C THR A 112 -13.26 -12.77 -68.30
N PRO A 113 -13.26 -12.21 -67.08
CA PRO A 113 -12.41 -11.08 -66.72
C PRO A 113 -10.95 -11.52 -66.49
N ILE A 114 -10.02 -10.70 -66.94
CA ILE A 114 -8.58 -10.80 -66.67
C ILE A 114 -8.18 -9.55 -65.86
N ILE A 115 -7.69 -9.77 -64.64
CA ILE A 115 -7.23 -8.68 -63.77
C ILE A 115 -5.72 -8.53 -63.93
N LYS A 116 -5.27 -7.33 -64.31
CA LYS A 116 -3.85 -6.94 -64.33
C LYS A 116 -3.53 -6.14 -63.08
N TYR A 117 -2.51 -6.56 -62.35
CA TYR A 117 -2.08 -5.93 -61.10
C TYR A 117 -0.87 -5.01 -61.33
N ARG A 118 -0.85 -3.83 -60.69
CA ARG A 118 0.22 -2.83 -60.81
C ARG A 118 1.56 -3.31 -60.27
N HIS A 119 1.51 -4.11 -59.21
CA HIS A 119 2.67 -4.74 -58.61
C HIS A 119 2.63 -6.22 -58.95
N SER A 120 3.02 -6.54 -60.18
CA SER A 120 3.34 -7.91 -60.55
C SER A 120 4.56 -8.33 -59.74
N ILE A 121 4.33 -9.01 -58.61
CA ILE A 121 5.36 -9.81 -57.94
C ILE A 121 5.52 -11.10 -58.75
N LEU A 122 5.96 -10.96 -60.01
CA LEU A 122 6.54 -12.07 -60.73
C LEU A 122 7.92 -12.27 -60.13
N PHE A 123 7.99 -13.14 -59.12
CA PHE A 123 9.21 -13.90 -58.89
C PHE A 123 9.46 -14.69 -60.18
N ASN A 124 10.43 -14.26 -60.97
CA ASN A 124 11.14 -15.13 -61.89
C ASN A 124 12.03 -16.08 -61.10
#